data_AF-A0A8E6B5X6-F1
#
_entry.id   AF-A0A8E6B5X6-F1
#
_cell.length_a   1.000
_cell.length_b   1.000
_cell.length_c   1.000
_cell.angle_alpha   90.00
_cell.angle_beta   90.00
_cell.angle_gamma   90.00
#
_symmetry.space_group_name_H-M   'P 1'
#
loop_
_entity.id
_entity.type
_entity.pdbx_description
1 polymer ?
#
loop_
_entity_poly.entity_id
_entity_poly.type
_entity_poly.pdbx_seq_one_letter_code
_entity_poly.pdbx_strand_id
1 'polypeptide(L)'
;MSTRAESPRIALLEQLREELSRGRHLLRQERQQLESQYQEDLGALAIARQEAEDREYQASQERRRLVRLRQKFLARWKRHWELKRIETRQVQDTLTNEQISLQLEQQRLQEQKAQLENFSVSEKARIQKGWEDLSAEEQDWRLRWKLTETDLISRKAELEKYAYYLVELEQAWLKRKEEIQSQCLSKARELVSLDRRILALRNSVPAQPAALEYRTESTEARLSDSNSDPVPEKLVQLYRARESWRSEQIALLVDLEELGTQLQNREQELDQRERSIAQREASILETETELERRQAELEGREADFNNREKARHREKELLEDEIRLLHKNRKQIQLGLTKLVDVWTERQSTLLVQVRNEQGRCKAMLEDWTRKLEQVEQEQRQVRETALAQARQQVVLEQLRTKLVEESENPLVSKYRIERYERRLDRALRKATARLDGRHQEVLSMLQELREAEAGMEERYHYLLADAEKALTELAERELHRQEEGSQLEQLENDLEHHRNLCQQQEKTIQHLHQEIERISRLMYLNDNRRQNRAA
;
A
#
# COMPACT_ATOMS: atom_id res chain seq x y z
N MET A 1 62.68 117.27 -78.77
CA MET A 1 61.28 117.21 -78.30
C MET A 1 60.52 116.15 -79.07
N SER A 2 60.12 115.06 -78.41
CA SER A 2 58.84 114.36 -78.58
C SER A 2 58.87 113.08 -77.73
N THR A 3 58.91 113.27 -76.42
CA THR A 3 58.73 112.24 -75.39
C THR A 3 57.23 111.99 -75.20
N ARG A 4 56.58 111.30 -76.14
CA ARG A 4 55.12 111.05 -76.05
C ARG A 4 54.60 109.74 -76.64
N ALA A 5 55.43 108.69 -76.71
CA ALA A 5 55.00 107.37 -77.21
C ALA A 5 55.21 106.18 -76.24
N GLU A 6 55.86 106.36 -75.08
CA GLU A 6 56.13 105.24 -74.14
C GLU A 6 55.13 105.10 -72.98
N SER A 7 54.24 106.09 -72.81
CA SER A 7 53.26 106.17 -71.71
C SER A 7 52.27 104.98 -71.60
N PRO A 8 51.65 104.46 -72.69
CA PRO A 8 50.68 103.37 -72.56
C PRO A 8 51.33 102.02 -72.24
N ARG A 9 52.61 101.82 -72.61
CA ARG A 9 53.33 100.56 -72.34
C ARG A 9 53.73 100.44 -70.87
N ILE A 10 54.11 101.55 -70.24
CA ILE A 10 54.42 101.60 -68.81
C ILE A 10 53.15 101.37 -67.98
N ALA A 11 52.04 102.01 -68.34
CA ALA A 11 50.74 101.82 -67.67
C ALA A 11 50.24 100.35 -67.75
N LEU A 12 50.42 99.68 -68.90
CA LEU A 12 50.01 98.28 -69.07
C LEU A 12 50.89 97.31 -68.27
N LEU A 13 52.19 97.62 -68.14
CA LEU A 13 53.11 96.84 -67.30
C LEU A 13 52.83 97.05 -65.81
N GLU A 14 52.42 98.23 -65.38
CA GLU A 14 51.97 98.50 -64.01
C GLU A 14 50.67 97.76 -63.70
N GLN A 15 49.70 97.79 -64.61
CA GLN A 15 48.45 97.03 -64.47
C GLN A 15 48.71 95.52 -64.37
N LEU A 16 49.56 94.96 -65.24
CA LEU A 16 49.92 93.54 -65.16
C LEU A 16 50.70 93.19 -63.87
N ARG A 17 51.51 94.12 -63.34
CA ARG A 17 52.19 93.94 -62.06
C ARG A 17 51.20 93.96 -60.89
N GLU A 18 50.18 94.81 -60.95
CA GLU A 18 49.09 94.82 -59.96
C GLU A 18 48.22 93.57 -60.04
N GLU A 19 47.88 93.10 -61.25
CA GLU A 19 47.12 91.86 -61.42
C GLU A 19 47.92 90.64 -60.94
N LEU A 20 49.22 90.58 -61.21
CA LEU A 20 50.11 89.55 -60.67
C LEU A 20 50.30 89.64 -59.15
N SER A 21 50.36 90.85 -58.58
CA SER A 21 50.47 91.02 -57.13
C SER A 21 49.18 90.62 -56.42
N ARG A 22 48.01 90.98 -56.97
CA ARG A 22 46.69 90.53 -56.51
C ARG A 22 46.54 89.01 -56.63
N GLY A 23 46.91 88.42 -57.77
CA GLY A 23 46.87 86.97 -57.96
C GLY A 23 47.79 86.22 -56.97
N ARG A 24 48.99 86.73 -56.71
CA ARG A 24 49.90 86.17 -55.69
C ARG A 24 49.35 86.32 -54.28
N HIS A 25 48.66 87.43 -53.99
CA HIS A 25 48.02 87.64 -52.68
C HIS A 25 46.86 86.67 -52.47
N LEU A 26 45.99 86.49 -53.46
CA LEU A 26 44.88 85.53 -53.41
C LEU A 26 45.40 84.10 -53.24
N LEU A 27 46.42 83.68 -54.01
CA LEU A 27 47.02 82.35 -53.85
C LEU A 27 47.65 82.13 -52.46
N ARG A 28 48.21 83.17 -51.82
CA ARG A 28 48.70 83.08 -50.44
C ARG A 28 47.56 82.95 -49.45
N GLN A 29 46.47 83.68 -49.64
CA GLN A 29 45.27 83.58 -48.80
C GLN A 29 44.61 82.21 -48.93
N GLU A 30 44.41 81.72 -50.16
CA GLU A 30 43.87 80.38 -50.42
C GLU A 30 44.77 79.30 -49.80
N ARG A 31 46.10 79.44 -49.94
CA ARG A 31 47.04 78.51 -49.32
C ARG A 31 46.96 78.56 -47.78
N GLN A 32 46.87 79.73 -47.17
CA GLN A 32 46.72 79.86 -45.72
C GLN A 32 45.39 79.27 -45.22
N GLN A 33 44.30 79.46 -45.97
CA GLN A 33 42.99 78.87 -45.65
C GLN A 33 43.01 77.35 -45.78
N LEU A 34 43.64 76.80 -46.82
CA LEU A 34 43.81 75.36 -46.96
C LEU A 34 44.73 74.78 -45.87
N GLU A 35 45.79 75.49 -45.50
CA GLU A 35 46.68 75.09 -44.40
C GLU A 35 45.94 75.13 -43.05
N SER A 36 45.09 76.13 -42.78
CA SER A 36 44.28 76.16 -41.55
C SER A 36 43.21 75.05 -41.54
N GLN A 37 42.51 74.83 -42.65
CA GLN A 37 41.54 73.73 -42.78
C GLN A 37 42.21 72.38 -42.59
N TYR A 38 43.38 72.17 -43.19
CA TYR A 38 44.13 70.92 -43.02
C TYR A 38 44.58 70.70 -41.56
N GLN A 39 44.95 71.77 -40.83
CA GLN A 39 45.27 71.68 -39.41
C GLN A 39 44.04 71.37 -38.55
N GLU A 40 42.89 71.97 -38.86
CA GLU A 40 41.61 71.68 -38.22
C GLU A 40 41.18 70.22 -38.46
N ASP A 41 41.29 69.74 -39.70
CA ASP A 41 40.98 68.36 -40.07
C ASP A 41 41.91 67.35 -39.37
N LEU A 42 43.20 67.66 -39.27
CA LEU A 42 44.14 66.82 -38.51
C LEU A 42 43.81 66.81 -37.01
N GLY A 43 43.40 67.94 -36.45
CA GLY A 43 42.92 68.04 -35.06
C GLY A 43 41.66 67.21 -34.83
N ALA A 44 40.68 67.31 -35.74
CA ALA A 44 39.44 66.54 -35.69
C ALA A 44 39.71 65.03 -35.81
N LEU A 45 40.62 64.62 -36.70
CA LEU A 45 41.04 63.22 -36.84
C LEU A 45 41.75 62.69 -35.59
N ALA A 46 42.58 63.50 -34.93
CA ALA A 46 43.23 63.12 -33.68
C ALA A 46 42.21 62.90 -32.56
N ILE A 47 41.23 63.80 -32.42
CA ILE A 47 40.14 63.66 -31.44
C ILE A 47 39.31 62.41 -31.76
N ALA A 48 38.93 62.19 -33.03
CA ALA A 48 38.15 61.02 -33.43
C ALA A 48 38.88 59.69 -33.16
N ARG A 49 40.22 59.65 -33.33
CA ARG A 49 41.04 58.48 -32.96
C ARG A 49 41.05 58.24 -31.46
N GLN A 50 41.22 59.30 -30.66
CA GLN A 50 41.21 59.18 -29.21
C GLN A 50 39.84 58.72 -28.70
N GLU A 51 38.73 59.26 -29.24
CA GLU A 51 37.39 58.80 -28.91
C GLU A 51 37.16 57.33 -29.30
N ALA A 52 37.71 56.87 -30.44
CA ALA A 52 37.63 55.48 -30.85
C ALA A 52 38.40 54.56 -29.88
N GLU A 53 39.63 54.95 -29.49
CA GLU A 53 40.43 54.22 -28.49
C GLU A 53 39.72 54.15 -27.13
N ASP A 54 39.10 55.25 -26.68
CA ASP A 54 38.34 55.29 -25.44
C ASP A 54 37.11 54.36 -25.49
N ARG A 55 36.40 54.33 -26.63
CA ARG A 55 35.26 53.40 -26.85
C ARG A 55 35.71 51.94 -26.87
N GLU A 56 36.83 51.63 -27.51
CA GLU A 56 37.40 50.28 -27.51
C GLU A 56 37.84 49.84 -26.11
N TYR A 57 38.42 50.75 -25.34
CA TYR A 57 38.79 50.51 -23.95
C TYR A 57 37.57 50.24 -23.07
N GLN A 58 36.51 51.05 -23.21
CA GLN A 58 35.24 50.85 -22.49
C GLN A 58 34.59 49.51 -22.89
N ALA A 59 34.51 49.20 -24.18
CA ALA A 59 33.99 47.92 -24.67
C ALA A 59 34.80 46.73 -24.12
N SER A 60 36.12 46.87 -24.02
CA SER A 60 37.01 45.85 -23.44
C SER A 60 36.76 45.66 -21.94
N GLN A 61 36.53 46.74 -21.20
CA GLN A 61 36.17 46.69 -19.78
C GLN A 61 34.80 46.03 -19.56
N GLU A 62 33.82 46.36 -20.39
CA GLU A 62 32.49 45.73 -20.35
C GLU A 62 32.55 44.24 -20.68
N ARG A 63 33.30 43.84 -21.71
CA ARG A 63 33.55 42.42 -22.03
C ARG A 63 34.15 41.69 -20.83
N ARG A 64 35.16 42.26 -20.17
CA ARG A 64 35.76 41.69 -18.94
C ARG A 64 34.76 41.59 -17.80
N ARG A 65 33.92 42.61 -17.60
CA ARG A 65 32.85 42.60 -16.59
C ARG A 65 31.83 41.51 -16.86
N LEU A 66 31.36 41.36 -18.10
CA LEU A 66 30.41 40.33 -18.51
C LEU A 66 30.99 38.93 -18.36
N VAL A 67 32.25 38.71 -18.72
CA VAL A 67 32.95 37.43 -18.49
C VAL A 67 32.98 37.08 -17.00
N ARG A 68 33.33 38.04 -16.13
CA ARG A 68 33.31 37.83 -14.67
C ARG A 68 31.91 37.52 -14.14
N LEU A 69 30.87 38.20 -14.65
CA LEU A 69 29.49 37.93 -14.27
C LEU A 69 29.04 36.54 -14.72
N ARG A 70 29.37 36.13 -15.95
CA ARG A 70 29.12 34.77 -16.46
C ARG A 70 29.81 33.72 -15.60
N GLN A 71 31.07 33.93 -15.23
CA GLN A 71 31.80 33.02 -14.33
C GLN A 71 31.14 32.92 -12.95
N LYS A 72 30.74 34.05 -12.35
CA LYS A 72 30.00 34.07 -11.07
C LYS A 72 28.67 33.35 -11.17
N PHE A 73 27.93 33.56 -12.26
CA PHE A 73 26.66 32.87 -12.51
C PHE A 73 26.87 31.36 -12.63
N LEU A 74 27.85 30.92 -13.44
CA LEU A 74 28.20 29.51 -13.59
C LEU A 74 28.63 28.88 -12.26
N ALA A 75 29.41 29.58 -11.44
CA ALA A 75 29.81 29.10 -10.12
C ALA A 75 28.60 28.97 -9.17
N ARG A 76 27.70 29.95 -9.16
CA ARG A 76 26.46 29.89 -8.36
C ARG A 76 25.53 28.78 -8.83
N TRP A 77 25.41 28.61 -10.14
CA TRP A 77 24.62 27.55 -10.77
C TRP A 77 25.18 26.16 -10.42
N LYS A 78 26.50 25.96 -10.53
CA LYS A 78 27.16 24.71 -10.12
C LYS A 78 26.92 24.40 -8.64
N ARG A 79 27.11 25.37 -7.74
CA ARG A 79 26.82 25.19 -6.31
C ARG A 79 25.36 24.85 -6.04
N HIS A 80 24.42 25.51 -6.72
CA HIS A 80 22.99 25.21 -6.59
C HIS A 80 22.68 23.76 -6.98
N TRP A 81 23.22 23.29 -8.10
CA TRP A 81 23.02 21.91 -8.54
C TRP A 81 23.78 20.88 -7.70
N GLU A 82 24.94 21.21 -7.15
CA GLU A 82 25.64 20.37 -6.17
C GLU A 82 24.80 20.23 -4.89
N LEU A 83 24.23 21.31 -4.37
CA LEU A 83 23.31 21.25 -3.23
C LEU A 83 22.07 20.40 -3.56
N LYS A 84 21.45 20.59 -4.73
CA LYS A 84 20.32 19.76 -5.17
C LYS A 84 20.69 18.28 -5.34
N ARG A 85 21.91 17.97 -5.78
CA ARG A 85 22.43 16.58 -5.84
C ARG A 85 22.63 16.00 -4.44
N ILE A 86 23.09 16.79 -3.48
CA ILE A 86 23.22 16.35 -2.08
C ILE A 86 21.83 16.09 -1.47
N GLU A 87 20.88 17.01 -1.65
CA GLU A 87 19.49 16.84 -1.20
C GLU A 87 18.84 15.58 -1.79
N THR A 88 18.98 15.35 -3.10
CA THR A 88 18.44 14.16 -3.76
C THR A 88 19.10 12.88 -3.29
N ARG A 89 20.42 12.86 -3.05
CA ARG A 89 21.11 11.73 -2.43
C ARG A 89 20.61 11.47 -1.02
N GLN A 90 20.43 12.50 -0.20
CA GLN A 90 19.88 12.34 1.15
C GLN A 90 18.49 11.73 1.13
N VAL A 91 17.62 12.16 0.21
CA VAL A 91 16.28 11.57 0.03
C VAL A 91 16.36 10.11 -0.44
N GLN A 92 17.28 9.79 -1.36
CA GLN A 92 17.53 8.42 -1.79
C GLN A 92 18.03 7.56 -0.63
N ASP A 93 18.99 8.05 0.16
CA ASP A 93 19.52 7.35 1.32
C ASP A 93 18.42 7.10 2.37
N THR A 94 17.54 8.09 2.64
CA THR A 94 16.39 7.89 3.54
C THR A 94 15.42 6.84 3.01
N LEU A 95 15.11 6.86 1.71
CA LEU A 95 14.22 5.86 1.10
C LEU A 95 14.83 4.45 1.15
N THR A 96 16.14 4.30 0.91
CA THR A 96 16.81 3.00 1.02
C THR A 96 16.84 2.49 2.47
N ASN A 97 17.03 3.38 3.45
CA ASN A 97 16.98 3.02 4.86
C ASN A 97 15.57 2.60 5.29
N GLU A 98 14.53 3.29 4.83
CA GLU A 98 13.13 2.92 5.05
C GLU A 98 12.78 1.58 4.38
N GLN A 99 13.28 1.32 3.18
CA GLN A 99 13.12 0.02 2.52
C GLN A 99 13.77 -1.11 3.32
N ILE A 100 14.98 -0.88 3.83
CA ILE A 100 15.68 -1.85 4.69
C ILE A 100 14.90 -2.06 6.00
N SER A 101 14.39 -1.00 6.63
CA SER A 101 13.60 -1.14 7.87
C SER A 101 12.31 -1.92 7.63
N LEU A 102 11.59 -1.63 6.54
CA LEU A 102 10.38 -2.36 6.15
C LEU A 102 10.67 -3.83 5.85
N GLN A 103 11.79 -4.14 5.18
CA GLN A 103 12.20 -5.53 4.96
C GLN A 103 12.49 -6.26 6.28
N LEU A 104 13.18 -5.61 7.23
CA LEU A 104 13.45 -6.17 8.55
C LEU A 104 12.15 -6.36 9.36
N GLU A 105 11.20 -5.44 9.27
CA GLU A 105 9.88 -5.58 9.90
C GLU A 105 9.07 -6.72 9.29
N GLN A 106 9.08 -6.86 7.95
CA GLN A 106 8.46 -7.99 7.27
C GLN A 106 9.07 -9.32 7.71
N GLN A 107 10.40 -9.40 7.83
CA GLN A 107 11.08 -10.59 8.35
C GLN A 107 10.65 -10.88 9.80
N ARG A 108 10.60 -9.88 10.68
CA ARG A 108 10.10 -10.05 12.06
C ARG A 108 8.66 -10.53 12.11
N LEU A 109 7.78 -10.01 11.26
CA LEU A 109 6.39 -10.45 11.18
C LEU A 109 6.29 -11.89 10.65
N GLN A 110 7.12 -12.28 9.71
CA GLN A 110 7.22 -13.66 9.23
C GLN A 110 7.73 -14.61 10.32
N GLU A 111 8.75 -14.21 11.09
CA GLU A 111 9.24 -14.96 12.24
C GLU A 111 8.17 -15.11 13.32
N GLN A 112 7.44 -14.04 13.65
CA GLN A 112 6.32 -14.08 14.59
C GLN A 112 5.20 -14.99 14.09
N LYS A 113 4.88 -14.93 12.79
CA LYS A 113 3.90 -15.82 12.18
C LYS A 113 4.34 -17.28 12.25
N ALA A 114 5.61 -17.58 11.97
CA ALA A 114 6.16 -18.92 12.09
C ALA A 114 6.14 -19.41 13.55
N GLN A 115 6.44 -18.54 14.53
CA GLN A 115 6.32 -18.86 15.95
C GLN A 115 4.88 -19.17 16.35
N LEU A 116 3.91 -18.37 15.89
CA LEU A 116 2.49 -18.60 16.12
C LEU A 116 1.98 -19.87 15.42
N GLU A 117 2.46 -20.17 14.21
CA GLU A 117 2.14 -21.41 13.51
C GLU A 117 2.69 -22.61 14.28
N ASN A 118 3.95 -22.57 14.72
CA ASN A 118 4.54 -23.62 15.57
C ASN A 118 3.78 -23.79 16.89
N PHE A 119 3.41 -22.68 17.54
CA PHE A 119 2.58 -22.70 18.73
C PHE A 119 1.22 -23.35 18.45
N SER A 120 0.54 -22.95 17.38
CA SER A 120 -0.75 -23.51 16.97
C SER A 120 -0.68 -25.00 16.64
N VAL A 121 0.42 -25.48 16.03
CA VAL A 121 0.62 -26.90 15.73
C VAL A 121 0.81 -27.69 17.03
N SER A 122 1.59 -27.17 17.98
CA SER A 122 1.78 -27.79 19.28
C SER A 122 0.50 -27.80 20.15
N GLU A 123 -0.28 -26.72 20.13
CA GLU A 123 -1.60 -26.67 20.79
C GLU A 123 -2.59 -27.62 20.11
N LYS A 124 -2.64 -27.65 18.78
CA LYS A 124 -3.46 -28.62 18.04
C LYS A 124 -3.08 -30.05 18.41
N ALA A 125 -1.80 -30.38 18.46
CA ALA A 125 -1.34 -31.70 18.89
C ALA A 125 -1.72 -32.01 20.34
N ARG A 126 -1.63 -31.02 21.25
CA ARG A 126 -2.06 -31.16 22.65
C ARG A 126 -3.57 -31.39 22.76
N ILE A 127 -4.38 -30.64 22.02
CA ILE A 127 -5.84 -30.80 21.97
C ILE A 127 -6.20 -32.15 21.36
N GLN A 128 -5.56 -32.55 20.26
CA GLN A 128 -5.74 -33.85 19.62
C GLN A 128 -5.45 -34.99 20.59
N LYS A 129 -4.32 -34.92 21.29
CA LYS A 129 -3.98 -35.90 22.33
C LYS A 129 -5.01 -35.92 23.46
N GLY A 130 -5.47 -34.76 23.92
CA GLY A 130 -6.56 -34.67 24.90
C GLY A 130 -7.86 -35.32 24.43
N TRP A 131 -8.20 -35.22 23.13
CA TRP A 131 -9.33 -35.92 22.54
C TRP A 131 -9.11 -37.43 22.46
N GLU A 132 -7.91 -37.87 22.11
CA GLU A 132 -7.53 -39.29 22.11
C GLU A 132 -7.62 -39.89 23.52
N ASP A 133 -7.10 -39.18 24.52
CA ASP A 133 -7.17 -39.56 25.94
C ASP A 133 -8.62 -39.63 26.43
N LEU A 134 -9.45 -38.62 26.13
CA LEU A 134 -10.89 -38.62 26.45
C LEU A 134 -11.64 -39.75 25.75
N SER A 135 -11.30 -40.05 24.49
CA SER A 135 -11.92 -41.15 23.75
C SER A 135 -11.54 -42.51 24.34
N ALA A 136 -10.29 -42.67 24.79
CA ALA A 136 -9.83 -43.87 25.49
C ALA A 136 -10.55 -44.02 26.84
N GLU A 137 -10.68 -42.95 27.62
CA GLU A 137 -11.45 -42.95 28.88
C GLU A 137 -12.92 -43.28 28.65
N GLU A 138 -13.54 -42.77 27.58
CA GLU A 138 -14.91 -43.11 27.22
C GLU A 138 -15.06 -44.60 26.86
N GLN A 139 -14.10 -45.17 26.14
CA GLN A 139 -14.09 -46.60 25.82
C GLN A 139 -13.92 -47.45 27.08
N ASP A 140 -13.00 -47.09 27.96
CA ASP A 140 -12.79 -47.75 29.26
C ASP A 140 -14.04 -47.67 30.13
N TRP A 141 -14.69 -46.50 30.18
CA TRP A 141 -15.95 -46.32 30.91
C TRP A 141 -17.06 -47.21 30.33
N ARG A 142 -17.19 -47.29 29.00
CA ARG A 142 -18.17 -48.20 28.35
C ARG A 142 -17.88 -49.66 28.65
N LEU A 143 -16.60 -50.07 28.71
CA LEU A 143 -16.23 -51.44 29.07
C LEU A 143 -16.56 -51.74 30.54
N ARG A 144 -16.24 -50.82 31.46
CA ARG A 144 -16.61 -50.93 32.87
C ARG A 144 -18.13 -50.98 33.04
N TRP A 145 -18.87 -50.15 32.31
CA TRP A 145 -20.32 -50.15 32.32
C TRP A 145 -20.89 -51.50 31.87
N LYS A 146 -20.40 -52.05 30.76
CA LYS A 146 -20.81 -53.38 30.28
C LYS A 146 -20.52 -54.47 31.30
N LEU A 147 -19.37 -54.43 31.97
CA LEU A 147 -19.04 -55.37 33.05
C LEU A 147 -20.02 -55.25 34.22
N THR A 148 -20.30 -54.02 34.67
CA THR A 148 -21.28 -53.79 35.73
C THR A 148 -22.69 -54.19 35.32
N GLU A 149 -23.06 -54.00 34.06
CA GLU A 149 -24.35 -54.42 33.50
C GLU A 149 -24.46 -55.96 33.49
N THR A 150 -23.39 -56.67 33.08
CA THR A 150 -23.36 -58.14 33.16
C THR A 150 -23.41 -58.65 34.60
N ASP A 151 -22.75 -57.95 35.54
CA ASP A 151 -22.80 -58.30 36.96
C ASP A 151 -24.21 -58.07 37.56
N LEU A 152 -24.86 -56.97 37.18
CA LEU A 152 -26.24 -56.67 37.59
C LEU A 152 -27.23 -57.69 37.01
N ILE A 153 -27.07 -58.08 35.75
CA ILE A 153 -27.86 -59.15 35.12
C ILE A 153 -27.65 -60.48 35.85
N SER A 154 -26.39 -60.81 36.19
CA SER A 154 -26.06 -62.04 36.92
C SER A 154 -26.66 -62.05 38.32
N ARG A 155 -26.53 -60.95 39.08
CA ARG A 155 -27.17 -60.78 40.38
C ARG A 155 -28.69 -60.83 40.32
N LYS A 156 -29.29 -60.24 39.28
CA LYS A 156 -30.73 -60.34 39.04
C LYS A 156 -31.16 -61.80 38.82
N ALA A 157 -30.42 -62.55 38.00
CA ALA A 157 -30.68 -63.97 37.78
C ALA A 157 -30.50 -64.82 39.06
N GLU A 158 -29.52 -64.48 39.91
CA GLU A 158 -29.37 -65.10 41.22
C GLU A 158 -30.56 -64.80 42.14
N LEU A 159 -31.00 -63.54 42.20
CA LEU A 159 -32.19 -63.14 42.97
C LEU A 159 -33.46 -63.83 42.46
N GLU A 160 -33.62 -63.99 41.14
CA GLU A 160 -34.72 -64.75 40.55
C GLU A 160 -34.67 -66.23 40.95
N LYS A 161 -33.48 -66.84 41.00
CA LYS A 161 -33.30 -68.22 41.54
C LYS A 161 -33.67 -68.29 43.03
N TYR A 162 -33.23 -67.33 43.84
CA TYR A 162 -33.61 -67.29 45.27
C TYR A 162 -35.10 -67.10 45.47
N ALA A 163 -35.75 -66.23 44.67
CA ALA A 163 -37.19 -66.05 44.68
C ALA A 163 -37.91 -67.36 44.33
N TYR A 164 -37.44 -68.08 43.32
CA TYR A 164 -37.97 -69.40 42.97
C TYR A 164 -37.81 -70.43 44.12
N TYR A 165 -36.64 -70.49 44.76
CA TYR A 165 -36.41 -71.34 45.93
C TYR A 165 -37.33 -70.99 47.12
N LEU A 166 -37.59 -69.71 47.35
CA LEU A 166 -38.51 -69.27 48.41
C LEU A 166 -39.94 -69.72 48.13
N VAL A 167 -40.39 -69.66 46.87
CA VAL A 167 -41.69 -70.18 46.45
C VAL A 167 -41.78 -71.69 46.64
N GLU A 168 -40.72 -72.45 46.30
CA GLU A 168 -40.69 -73.90 46.54
C GLU A 168 -40.74 -74.23 48.04
N LEU A 169 -40.01 -73.47 48.88
CA LEU A 169 -40.04 -73.62 50.34
C LEU A 169 -41.42 -73.31 50.92
N GLU A 170 -42.08 -72.26 50.42
CA GLU A 170 -43.43 -71.89 50.84
C GLU A 170 -44.44 -72.98 50.45
N GLN A 171 -44.35 -73.53 49.23
CA GLN A 171 -45.17 -74.65 48.80
C GLN A 171 -44.92 -75.93 49.62
N ALA A 172 -43.66 -76.24 49.94
CA ALA A 172 -43.30 -77.37 50.79
C ALA A 172 -43.85 -77.18 52.22
N TRP A 173 -43.78 -75.97 52.76
CA TRP A 173 -44.35 -75.63 54.05
C TRP A 173 -45.87 -75.74 54.07
N LEU A 174 -46.56 -75.26 53.03
CA LEU A 174 -48.00 -75.40 52.85
C LEU A 174 -48.42 -76.88 52.78
N LYS A 175 -47.73 -77.70 51.97
CA LYS A 175 -47.97 -79.16 51.93
C LYS A 175 -47.76 -79.80 53.30
N ARG A 176 -46.71 -79.43 54.02
CA ARG A 176 -46.43 -79.96 55.37
C ARG A 176 -47.51 -79.55 56.37
N LYS A 177 -48.02 -78.32 56.26
CA LYS A 177 -49.14 -77.82 57.07
C LYS A 177 -50.42 -78.60 56.77
N GLU A 178 -50.72 -78.88 55.52
CA GLU A 178 -51.85 -79.73 55.11
C GLU A 178 -51.71 -81.17 55.62
N GLU A 179 -50.51 -81.76 55.53
CA GLU A 179 -50.21 -83.07 56.12
C GLU A 179 -50.47 -83.08 57.63
N ILE A 180 -49.95 -82.10 58.36
CA ILE A 180 -50.15 -81.98 59.82
C ILE A 180 -51.64 -81.79 60.13
N GLN A 181 -52.35 -80.95 59.37
CA GLN A 181 -53.80 -80.77 59.54
C GLN A 181 -54.57 -82.08 59.28
N SER A 182 -54.20 -82.84 58.24
CA SER A 182 -54.82 -84.15 57.95
C SER A 182 -54.53 -85.19 59.05
N GLN A 183 -53.32 -85.20 59.60
CA GLN A 183 -52.94 -86.04 60.74
C GLN A 183 -53.71 -85.63 62.01
N CYS A 184 -53.85 -84.34 62.29
CA CYS A 184 -54.65 -83.83 63.40
C CYS A 184 -56.13 -84.21 63.24
N LEU A 185 -56.69 -84.10 62.03
CA LEU A 185 -58.07 -84.53 61.75
C LEU A 185 -58.24 -86.05 61.88
N SER A 186 -57.25 -86.85 61.46
CA SER A 186 -57.23 -88.30 61.66
C SER A 186 -57.23 -88.65 63.14
N LYS A 187 -56.34 -88.04 63.92
CA LYS A 187 -56.27 -88.25 65.38
C LYS A 187 -57.53 -87.74 66.09
N ALA A 188 -58.12 -86.65 65.64
CA ALA A 188 -59.40 -86.16 66.18
C ALA A 188 -60.54 -87.16 65.89
N ARG A 189 -60.56 -87.79 64.71
CA ARG A 189 -61.53 -88.87 64.40
C ARG A 189 -61.28 -90.12 65.24
N GLU A 190 -60.02 -90.48 65.50
CA GLU A 190 -59.66 -91.56 66.42
C GLU A 190 -60.12 -91.25 67.85
N LEU A 191 -59.90 -90.02 68.34
CA LEU A 191 -60.38 -89.56 69.64
C LEU A 191 -61.91 -89.62 69.73
N VAL A 192 -62.64 -89.17 68.71
CA VAL A 192 -64.11 -89.30 68.66
C VAL A 192 -64.55 -90.78 68.64
N SER A 193 -63.78 -91.67 68.00
CA SER A 193 -64.05 -93.11 68.03
C SER A 193 -63.77 -93.74 69.40
N LEU A 194 -62.76 -93.24 70.11
CA LEU A 194 -62.42 -93.62 71.47
C LEU A 194 -63.47 -93.09 72.46
N ASP A 195 -63.94 -91.85 72.29
CA ASP A 195 -65.05 -91.29 73.07
C ASP A 195 -66.35 -92.07 72.86
N ARG A 196 -66.63 -92.51 71.62
CA ARG A 196 -67.77 -93.41 71.34
C ARG A 196 -67.61 -94.78 71.98
N ARG A 197 -66.39 -95.32 72.07
CA ARG A 197 -66.08 -96.56 72.81
C ARG A 197 -66.19 -96.37 74.33
N ILE A 198 -65.75 -95.23 74.86
CA ILE A 198 -65.88 -94.85 76.27
C ILE A 198 -67.37 -94.67 76.61
N LEU A 199 -68.17 -94.04 75.74
CA LEU A 199 -69.63 -93.96 75.86
C LEU A 199 -70.31 -95.33 75.80
N ALA A 200 -69.84 -96.24 74.94
CA ALA A 200 -70.33 -97.62 74.90
C ALA A 200 -70.00 -98.42 76.18
N LEU A 201 -68.82 -98.19 76.78
CA LEU A 201 -68.43 -98.78 78.07
C LEU A 201 -69.14 -98.13 79.26
N ARG A 202 -69.52 -96.85 79.15
CA ARG A 202 -70.29 -96.13 80.18
C ARG A 202 -71.75 -96.58 80.24
N ASN A 203 -72.27 -97.16 79.14
CA ASN A 203 -73.65 -97.64 79.05
C ASN A 203 -73.88 -99.08 79.56
N SER A 204 -72.85 -99.76 80.09
CA SER A 204 -72.96 -101.12 80.65
C SER A 204 -72.87 -101.20 82.18
N VAL A 205 -73.01 -100.08 82.90
CA VAL A 205 -73.01 -100.06 84.39
C VAL A 205 -74.26 -99.31 84.90
N PRO A 206 -75.18 -99.97 85.65
CA PRO A 206 -76.46 -99.37 86.01
C PRO A 206 -76.41 -98.42 87.23
N ALA A 207 -76.85 -97.18 86.96
CA ALA A 207 -77.64 -96.19 87.72
C ALA A 207 -77.57 -96.11 89.26
N GLN A 208 -77.33 -94.88 89.77
CA GLN A 208 -78.27 -94.08 90.59
C GLN A 208 -77.74 -92.63 90.85
N PRO A 209 -78.58 -91.65 91.30
CA PRO A 209 -78.67 -90.32 90.69
C PRO A 209 -78.16 -89.16 91.59
N ALA A 210 -77.88 -88.00 90.99
CA ALA A 210 -78.07 -86.70 91.64
C ALA A 210 -77.97 -85.55 90.62
N ALA A 211 -78.88 -84.59 90.78
CA ALA A 211 -78.99 -83.32 90.07
C ALA A 211 -77.85 -82.36 90.45
N LEU A 212 -77.51 -81.40 89.58
CA LEU A 212 -77.72 -79.97 89.82
C LEU A 212 -77.07 -79.08 88.75
N GLU A 213 -77.84 -78.05 88.43
CA GLU A 213 -77.56 -76.89 87.59
C GLU A 213 -76.58 -75.90 88.26
N TYR A 214 -76.30 -74.84 87.50
CA TYR A 214 -75.74 -73.51 87.83
C TYR A 214 -74.28 -73.29 87.41
N ARG A 215 -73.92 -72.39 86.48
CA ARG A 215 -74.13 -70.92 86.30
C ARG A 215 -73.31 -70.04 87.28
N THR A 216 -72.56 -69.12 86.65
CA THR A 216 -72.16 -67.74 87.02
C THR A 216 -71.09 -67.47 88.10
N GLU A 217 -70.03 -66.77 87.63
CA GLU A 217 -69.50 -65.45 88.05
C GLU A 217 -69.03 -65.14 89.51
N SER A 218 -67.94 -64.35 89.54
CA SER A 218 -67.66 -63.19 90.41
C SER A 218 -66.94 -63.33 91.77
N THR A 219 -65.80 -62.62 91.82
CA THR A 219 -65.28 -61.70 92.87
C THR A 219 -64.86 -62.14 94.28
N GLU A 220 -63.64 -61.67 94.63
CA GLU A 220 -63.22 -60.97 95.87
C GLU A 220 -63.40 -61.59 97.28
N ALA A 221 -62.22 -61.87 97.86
CA ALA A 221 -61.70 -61.37 99.15
C ALA A 221 -62.19 -61.90 100.53
N ARG A 222 -61.15 -62.16 101.36
CA ARG A 222 -61.00 -62.15 102.85
C ARG A 222 -61.08 -63.47 103.66
N LEU A 223 -59.89 -63.81 104.17
CA LEU A 223 -59.49 -64.17 105.56
C LEU A 223 -60.03 -65.42 106.28
N SER A 224 -59.06 -66.03 106.99
CA SER A 224 -59.08 -66.78 108.27
C SER A 224 -59.39 -68.29 108.32
N ASP A 225 -58.31 -68.99 108.70
CA ASP A 225 -58.14 -70.05 109.70
C ASP A 225 -58.66 -71.49 109.56
N SER A 226 -57.75 -72.36 109.99
CA SER A 226 -57.92 -73.71 110.57
C SER A 226 -57.93 -74.93 109.63
N ASN A 227 -56.73 -75.52 109.57
CA ASN A 227 -56.42 -76.95 109.71
C ASN A 227 -56.21 -77.86 108.47
N SER A 228 -54.99 -78.41 108.48
CA SER A 228 -54.51 -79.73 108.03
C SER A 228 -54.42 -80.03 106.52
N ASP A 229 -53.20 -79.81 106.00
CA ASP A 229 -52.42 -80.65 105.06
C ASP A 229 -52.91 -80.95 103.62
N PRO A 230 -52.01 -81.26 102.65
CA PRO A 230 -50.55 -81.11 102.63
C PRO A 230 -50.07 -80.03 101.62
N VAL A 231 -48.90 -79.47 101.91
CA VAL A 231 -48.34 -78.22 101.38
C VAL A 231 -47.57 -78.24 100.02
N PRO A 232 -47.46 -79.30 99.17
CA PRO A 232 -46.60 -79.19 97.97
C PRO A 232 -47.20 -78.42 96.78
N GLU A 233 -48.51 -78.52 96.49
CA GLU A 233 -49.03 -78.12 95.17
C GLU A 233 -49.27 -76.62 94.98
N LYS A 234 -49.67 -75.89 96.03
CA LYS A 234 -49.87 -74.44 95.97
C LYS A 234 -48.57 -73.63 95.87
N LEU A 235 -47.47 -74.15 96.43
CA LEU A 235 -46.14 -73.56 96.24
C LEU A 235 -45.64 -73.73 94.80
N VAL A 236 -45.94 -74.85 94.16
CA VAL A 236 -45.58 -75.11 92.75
C VAL A 236 -46.33 -74.17 91.81
N GLN A 237 -47.62 -73.89 92.06
CA GLN A 237 -48.39 -72.95 91.22
C GLN A 237 -47.90 -71.50 91.36
N LEU A 238 -47.57 -71.05 92.57
CA LEU A 238 -46.98 -69.72 92.78
C LEU A 238 -45.56 -69.62 92.21
N TYR A 239 -44.76 -70.69 92.25
CA TYR A 239 -43.46 -70.73 91.58
C TYR A 239 -43.60 -70.63 90.05
N ARG A 240 -44.54 -71.37 89.45
CA ARG A 240 -44.80 -71.29 88.00
C ARG A 240 -45.31 -69.93 87.57
N ALA A 241 -46.21 -69.31 88.32
CA ALA A 241 -46.69 -67.95 88.03
C ALA A 241 -45.56 -66.91 88.13
N ARG A 242 -44.68 -67.05 89.14
CA ARG A 242 -43.50 -66.21 89.31
C ARG A 242 -42.47 -66.42 88.19
N GLU A 243 -42.27 -67.66 87.73
CA GLU A 243 -41.41 -67.98 86.60
C GLU A 243 -41.98 -67.44 85.29
N SER A 244 -43.29 -67.56 85.05
CA SER A 244 -43.94 -66.98 83.86
C SER A 244 -43.83 -65.46 83.83
N TRP A 245 -44.03 -64.79 84.97
CA TRP A 245 -43.88 -63.35 85.06
C TRP A 245 -42.42 -62.91 84.87
N ARG A 246 -41.46 -63.68 85.41
CA ARG A 246 -40.03 -63.43 85.15
C ARG A 246 -39.67 -63.64 83.67
N SER A 247 -40.22 -64.65 83.00
CA SER A 247 -39.98 -64.85 81.58
C SER A 247 -40.60 -63.75 80.72
N GLU A 248 -41.78 -63.23 81.09
CA GLU A 248 -42.40 -62.07 80.43
C GLU A 248 -41.61 -60.78 80.68
N GLN A 249 -41.10 -60.56 81.89
CA GLN A 249 -40.21 -59.43 82.17
C GLN A 249 -38.90 -59.52 81.38
N ILE A 250 -38.31 -60.72 81.25
CA ILE A 250 -37.10 -60.93 80.46
C ILE A 250 -37.40 -60.70 78.97
N ALA A 251 -38.53 -61.20 78.45
CA ALA A 251 -38.93 -60.96 77.06
C ALA A 251 -39.14 -59.47 76.78
N LEU A 252 -39.82 -58.73 77.67
CA LEU A 252 -39.98 -57.28 77.53
C LEU A 252 -38.65 -56.51 77.61
N LEU A 253 -37.70 -56.96 78.42
CA LEU A 253 -36.36 -56.36 78.47
C LEU A 253 -35.59 -56.62 77.17
N VAL A 254 -35.70 -57.82 76.59
CA VAL A 254 -35.11 -58.15 75.29
C VAL A 254 -35.74 -57.32 74.17
N ASP A 255 -37.07 -57.18 74.13
CA ASP A 255 -37.76 -56.34 73.14
C ASP A 255 -37.37 -54.87 73.28
N LEU A 256 -37.18 -54.37 74.51
CA LEU A 256 -36.71 -53.00 74.77
C LEU A 256 -35.24 -52.80 74.37
N GLU A 257 -34.38 -53.80 74.58
CA GLU A 257 -33.00 -53.78 74.09
C GLU A 257 -32.95 -53.80 72.56
N GLU A 258 -33.77 -54.63 71.90
CA GLU A 258 -33.89 -54.66 70.44
C GLU A 258 -34.39 -53.31 69.90
N LEU A 259 -35.44 -52.73 70.47
CA LEU A 259 -35.92 -51.40 70.10
C LEU A 259 -34.87 -50.31 70.36
N GLY A 260 -34.10 -50.41 71.44
CA GLY A 260 -32.97 -49.54 71.73
C GLY A 260 -31.90 -49.61 70.64
N THR A 261 -31.51 -50.81 70.20
CA THR A 261 -30.55 -50.99 69.10
C THR A 261 -31.09 -50.49 67.75
N GLN A 262 -32.39 -50.67 67.47
CA GLN A 262 -33.01 -50.16 66.25
C GLN A 262 -33.05 -48.63 66.22
N LEU A 263 -33.34 -47.98 67.35
CA LEU A 263 -33.28 -46.53 67.48
C LEU A 263 -31.86 -46.02 67.28
N GLN A 264 -30.88 -46.66 67.92
CA GLN A 264 -29.47 -46.30 67.78
C GLN A 264 -28.97 -46.44 66.32
N ASN A 265 -29.38 -47.50 65.61
CA ASN A 265 -29.06 -47.67 64.19
C ASN A 265 -29.72 -46.60 63.32
N ARG A 266 -30.98 -46.22 63.62
CA ARG A 266 -31.67 -45.14 62.92
C ARG A 266 -31.03 -43.77 63.14
N GLU A 267 -30.59 -43.47 64.36
CA GLU A 267 -29.84 -42.23 64.65
C GLU A 267 -28.54 -42.20 63.83
N GLN A 268 -27.79 -43.31 63.78
CA GLN A 268 -26.58 -43.38 62.96
C GLN A 268 -26.85 -43.21 61.45
N GLU A 269 -27.95 -43.75 60.92
CA GLU A 269 -28.35 -43.54 59.52
C GLU A 269 -28.72 -42.08 59.24
N LEU A 270 -29.42 -41.42 60.17
CA LEU A 270 -29.77 -40.01 60.04
C LEU A 270 -28.52 -39.12 60.07
N ASP A 271 -27.60 -39.36 61.00
CA ASP A 271 -26.31 -38.67 61.08
C ASP A 271 -25.51 -38.81 59.77
N GLN A 272 -25.51 -40.00 59.17
CA GLN A 272 -24.84 -40.23 57.89
C GLN A 272 -25.51 -39.48 56.73
N ARG A 273 -26.84 -39.43 56.71
CA ARG A 273 -27.60 -38.68 55.69
C ARG A 273 -27.41 -37.18 55.84
N GLU A 274 -27.41 -36.64 57.05
CA GLU A 274 -27.15 -35.23 57.32
C GLU A 274 -25.74 -34.83 56.84
N ARG A 275 -24.72 -35.65 57.13
CA ARG A 275 -23.37 -35.42 56.61
C ARG A 275 -23.32 -35.48 55.08
N SER A 276 -24.04 -36.40 54.45
CA SER A 276 -24.11 -36.48 52.99
C SER A 276 -24.84 -35.28 52.37
N ILE A 277 -25.86 -34.73 53.02
CA ILE A 277 -26.57 -33.53 52.56
C ILE A 277 -25.63 -32.32 52.69
N ALA A 278 -24.98 -32.14 53.84
CA ALA A 278 -24.03 -31.05 54.05
C ALA A 278 -22.88 -31.06 53.03
N GLN A 279 -22.38 -32.24 52.65
CA GLN A 279 -21.37 -32.38 51.59
C GLN A 279 -21.89 -31.97 50.21
N ARG A 280 -23.15 -32.30 49.88
CA ARG A 280 -23.77 -31.90 48.61
C ARG A 280 -24.05 -30.40 48.56
N GLU A 281 -24.51 -29.82 49.67
CA GLU A 281 -24.71 -28.37 49.79
C GLU A 281 -23.39 -27.61 49.61
N ALA A 282 -22.30 -28.09 50.23
CA ALA A 282 -20.97 -27.52 50.02
C ALA A 282 -20.52 -27.60 48.55
N SER A 283 -20.75 -28.73 47.88
CA SER A 283 -20.43 -28.89 46.45
C SER A 283 -21.26 -27.98 45.55
N ILE A 284 -22.54 -27.76 45.87
CA ILE A 284 -23.40 -26.83 45.11
C ILE A 284 -22.87 -25.40 45.26
N LEU A 285 -22.59 -24.96 46.49
CA LEU A 285 -21.99 -23.64 46.74
C LEU A 285 -20.68 -23.44 45.98
N GLU A 286 -19.81 -24.46 45.93
CA GLU A 286 -18.57 -24.39 45.15
C GLU A 286 -18.85 -24.19 43.65
N THR A 287 -19.79 -24.95 43.08
CA THR A 287 -20.17 -24.78 41.67
C THR A 287 -20.84 -23.45 41.36
N GLU A 288 -21.62 -22.89 42.29
CA GLU A 288 -22.22 -21.56 42.15
C GLU A 288 -21.14 -20.47 42.10
N THR A 289 -20.16 -20.52 43.01
CA THR A 289 -19.03 -19.56 42.98
C THR A 289 -18.19 -19.69 41.72
N GLU A 290 -18.02 -20.90 41.18
CA GLU A 290 -17.30 -21.09 39.92
C GLU A 290 -18.09 -20.58 38.71
N LEU A 291 -19.42 -20.71 38.72
CA LEU A 291 -20.29 -20.14 37.70
C LEU A 291 -20.26 -18.61 37.72
N GLU A 292 -20.33 -17.98 38.89
CA GLU A 292 -20.20 -16.52 39.04
C GLU A 292 -18.85 -16.02 38.51
N ARG A 293 -17.77 -16.74 38.83
CA ARG A 293 -16.43 -16.42 38.32
C ARG A 293 -16.37 -16.51 36.79
N ARG A 294 -16.94 -17.57 36.20
CA ARG A 294 -16.97 -17.74 34.74
C ARG A 294 -17.83 -16.69 34.05
N GLN A 295 -18.94 -16.27 34.67
CA GLN A 295 -19.75 -15.15 34.15
C GLN A 295 -18.95 -13.85 34.13
N ALA A 296 -18.26 -13.51 35.22
CA ALA A 296 -17.41 -12.32 35.25
C ALA A 296 -16.27 -12.38 34.21
N GLU A 297 -15.68 -13.56 33.98
CA GLU A 297 -14.67 -13.76 32.92
C GLU A 297 -15.25 -13.57 31.50
N LEU A 298 -16.49 -14.00 31.26
CA LEU A 298 -17.18 -13.79 29.99
C LEU A 298 -17.51 -12.32 29.75
N GLU A 299 -18.04 -11.62 30.76
CA GLU A 299 -18.31 -10.18 30.69
C GLU A 299 -17.02 -9.38 30.41
N GLY A 300 -15.90 -9.76 31.03
CA GLY A 300 -14.59 -9.16 30.73
C GLY A 300 -14.14 -9.38 29.28
N ARG A 301 -14.33 -10.59 28.75
CA ARG A 301 -14.00 -10.91 27.35
C ARG A 301 -14.90 -10.17 26.35
N GLU A 302 -16.18 -10.01 26.65
CA GLU A 302 -17.11 -9.22 25.82
C GLU A 302 -16.72 -7.74 25.80
N ALA A 303 -16.34 -7.18 26.96
CA ALA A 303 -15.82 -5.82 27.04
C ALA A 303 -14.55 -5.64 26.21
N ASP A 304 -13.61 -6.59 26.28
CA ASP A 304 -12.38 -6.59 25.48
C ASP A 304 -12.66 -6.70 23.98
N PHE A 305 -13.61 -7.54 23.57
CA PHE A 305 -14.02 -7.68 22.18
C PHE A 305 -14.60 -6.36 21.65
N ASN A 306 -15.53 -5.76 22.40
CA ASN A 306 -16.13 -4.46 22.05
C ASN A 306 -15.08 -3.35 21.96
N ASN A 307 -14.07 -3.34 22.83
CA ASN A 307 -12.98 -2.38 22.79
C ASN A 307 -12.09 -2.56 21.55
N ARG A 308 -11.79 -3.81 21.18
CA ARG A 308 -11.03 -4.13 19.96
C ARG A 308 -11.81 -3.75 18.71
N GLU A 309 -13.12 -3.98 18.68
CA GLU A 309 -13.97 -3.59 17.55
C GLU A 309 -14.03 -2.07 17.38
N LYS A 310 -14.20 -1.31 18.48
CA LYS A 310 -14.11 0.15 18.47
C LYS A 310 -12.73 0.65 18.00
N ALA A 311 -11.65 -0.02 18.40
CA ALA A 311 -10.30 0.32 17.95
C ALA A 311 -10.14 0.12 16.44
N ARG A 312 -10.62 -1.02 15.89
CA ARG A 312 -10.61 -1.29 14.44
C ARG A 312 -11.47 -0.29 13.66
N HIS A 313 -12.62 0.11 14.20
CA HIS A 313 -13.44 1.14 13.56
C HIS A 313 -12.72 2.49 13.48
N ARG A 314 -12.04 2.91 14.55
CA ARG A 314 -11.23 4.15 14.53
C ARG A 314 -10.06 4.06 13.56
N GLU A 315 -9.37 2.92 13.52
CA GLU A 315 -8.29 2.68 12.56
C GLU A 315 -8.79 2.75 11.11
N LYS A 316 -9.95 2.15 10.84
CA LYS A 316 -10.61 2.25 9.53
C LYS A 316 -10.97 3.69 9.18
N GLU A 317 -11.54 4.46 10.10
CA GLU A 317 -11.85 5.89 9.89
C GLU A 317 -10.60 6.72 9.57
N LEU A 318 -9.49 6.48 10.30
CA LEU A 318 -8.21 7.15 10.04
C LEU A 318 -7.65 6.80 8.66
N LEU A 319 -7.70 5.53 8.25
CA LEU A 319 -7.27 5.10 6.92
C LEU A 319 -8.16 5.69 5.81
N GLU A 320 -9.47 5.78 6.02
CA GLU A 320 -10.38 6.42 5.07
C GLU A 320 -10.07 7.91 4.90
N ASP A 321 -9.78 8.62 5.98
CA ASP A 321 -9.39 10.04 5.94
C ASP A 321 -8.01 10.24 5.29
N GLU A 322 -7.06 9.34 5.53
CA GLU A 322 -5.76 9.33 4.83
C GLU A 322 -5.94 9.12 3.32
N ILE A 323 -6.76 8.16 2.91
CA ILE A 323 -7.07 7.92 1.49
C ILE A 323 -7.72 9.16 0.85
N ARG A 324 -8.64 9.83 1.55
CA ARG A 324 -9.27 11.08 1.07
C ARG A 324 -8.23 12.18 0.88
N LEU A 325 -7.28 12.31 1.81
CA LEU A 325 -6.21 13.30 1.75
C LEU A 325 -5.24 13.01 0.58
N LEU A 326 -4.83 11.75 0.41
CA LEU A 326 -4.02 11.31 -0.73
C LEU A 326 -4.72 11.57 -2.07
N HIS A 327 -6.02 11.31 -2.15
CA HIS A 327 -6.80 11.59 -3.36
C HIS A 327 -6.89 13.09 -3.68
N LYS A 328 -7.04 13.94 -2.65
CA LYS A 328 -7.01 15.40 -2.79
C LYS A 328 -5.64 15.88 -3.28
N ASN A 329 -4.55 15.34 -2.71
CA ASN A 329 -3.19 15.65 -3.13
C ASN A 329 -2.92 15.20 -4.58
N ARG A 330 -3.35 14.00 -4.98
CA ARG A 330 -3.27 13.51 -6.36
C ARG A 330 -3.97 14.46 -7.33
N LYS A 331 -5.18 14.93 -7.01
CA LYS A 331 -5.91 15.91 -7.83
C LYS A 331 -5.16 17.25 -7.95
N GLN A 332 -4.56 17.73 -6.87
CA GLN A 332 -3.77 18.97 -6.89
C GLN A 332 -2.49 18.82 -7.74
N ILE A 333 -1.79 17.68 -7.61
CA ILE A 333 -0.61 17.37 -8.43
C ILE A 333 -1.01 17.28 -9.91
N GLN A 334 -2.10 16.58 -10.23
CA GLN A 334 -2.62 16.50 -11.60
C GLN A 334 -2.96 17.88 -12.16
N LEU A 335 -3.62 18.75 -11.39
CA LEU A 335 -3.89 20.12 -11.80
C LEU A 335 -2.60 20.95 -11.99
N GLY A 336 -1.57 20.70 -11.19
CA GLY A 336 -0.25 21.32 -11.33
C GLY A 336 0.45 20.86 -12.60
N LEU A 337 0.41 19.57 -12.90
CA LEU A 337 1.00 18.98 -14.09
C LEU A 337 0.30 19.46 -15.36
N THR A 338 -1.03 19.52 -15.39
CA THR A 338 -1.76 20.05 -16.56
C THR A 338 -1.38 21.49 -16.84
N LYS A 339 -1.31 22.35 -15.81
CA LYS A 339 -0.85 23.74 -15.96
C LYS A 339 0.59 23.83 -16.48
N LEU A 340 1.49 22.95 -16.03
CA LEU A 340 2.87 22.92 -16.52
C LEU A 340 2.95 22.48 -17.98
N VAL A 341 2.13 21.51 -18.39
CA VAL A 341 2.01 21.08 -19.79
C VAL A 341 1.47 22.22 -20.65
N ASP A 342 0.44 22.95 -20.18
CA ASP A 342 -0.11 24.12 -20.90
C ASP A 342 0.97 25.21 -21.09
N VAL A 343 1.68 25.58 -20.02
CA VAL A 343 2.77 26.57 -20.11
C VAL A 343 3.91 26.09 -21.03
N TRP A 344 4.23 24.79 -20.99
CA TRP A 344 5.27 24.23 -21.85
C TRP A 344 4.85 24.21 -23.32
N THR A 345 3.61 23.83 -23.63
CA THR A 345 3.08 23.84 -25.01
C THR A 345 2.97 25.27 -25.56
N GLU A 346 2.55 26.23 -24.74
CA GLU A 346 2.57 27.65 -25.10
C GLU A 346 4.00 28.13 -25.41
N ARG A 347 4.97 27.78 -24.56
CA ARG A 347 6.39 28.10 -24.82
C ARG A 347 6.93 27.43 -26.09
N GLN A 348 6.58 26.18 -26.37
CA GLN A 348 6.98 25.51 -27.61
C GLN A 348 6.36 26.19 -28.84
N SER A 349 5.07 26.56 -28.76
CA SER A 349 4.40 27.27 -29.85
C SER A 349 5.06 28.62 -30.15
N THR A 350 5.44 29.38 -29.11
CA THR A 350 6.12 30.67 -29.28
C THR A 350 7.53 30.50 -29.86
N LEU A 351 8.28 29.48 -29.43
CA LEU A 351 9.59 29.15 -30.01
C LEU A 351 9.47 28.72 -31.48
N LEU A 352 8.49 27.89 -31.84
CA LEU A 352 8.24 27.51 -33.23
C LEU A 352 7.89 28.71 -34.11
N VAL A 353 7.11 29.66 -33.60
CA VAL A 353 6.82 30.92 -34.29
C VAL A 353 8.10 31.75 -34.48
N GLN A 354 8.94 31.86 -33.45
CA GLN A 354 10.23 32.55 -33.56
C GLN A 354 11.14 31.90 -34.61
N VAL A 355 11.28 30.57 -34.60
CA VAL A 355 12.08 29.84 -35.58
C VAL A 355 11.53 30.03 -36.99
N ARG A 356 10.21 29.98 -37.19
CA ARG A 356 9.59 30.25 -38.51
C ARG A 356 9.83 31.69 -38.98
N ASN A 357 9.77 32.66 -38.08
CA ASN A 357 10.04 34.06 -38.39
C ASN A 357 11.51 34.27 -38.78
N GLU A 358 12.46 33.65 -38.05
CA GLU A 358 13.89 33.71 -38.39
C GLU A 358 14.19 32.97 -39.69
N GLN A 359 13.58 31.81 -39.95
CA GLN A 359 13.65 31.14 -41.25
C GLN A 359 13.13 32.04 -42.38
N GLY A 360 12.03 32.77 -42.16
CA GLY A 360 11.50 33.76 -43.10
C GLY A 360 12.49 34.89 -43.37
N ARG A 361 13.13 35.44 -42.31
CA ARG A 361 14.18 36.47 -42.44
C ARG A 361 15.39 35.96 -43.20
N CYS A 362 15.86 34.75 -42.91
CA CYS A 362 16.98 34.14 -43.63
C CYS A 362 16.67 33.93 -45.11
N LYS A 363 15.46 33.45 -45.44
CA LYS A 363 15.02 33.33 -46.84
C LYS A 363 14.96 34.67 -47.55
N ALA A 364 14.36 35.69 -46.94
CA ALA A 364 14.31 37.03 -47.51
C ALA A 364 15.71 37.62 -47.73
N MET A 365 16.63 37.41 -46.78
CA MET A 365 18.03 37.81 -46.96
C MET A 365 18.66 37.07 -48.14
N LEU A 366 18.51 35.74 -48.25
CA LEU A 366 19.06 34.97 -49.38
C LEU A 366 18.49 35.44 -50.73
N GLU A 367 17.20 35.77 -50.80
CA GLU A 367 16.58 36.37 -51.99
C GLU A 367 17.18 37.75 -52.33
N ASP A 368 17.44 38.59 -51.33
CA ASP A 368 18.10 39.88 -51.56
C ASP A 368 19.58 39.73 -51.96
N TRP A 369 20.28 38.73 -51.40
CA TRP A 369 21.66 38.41 -51.77
C TRP A 369 21.77 37.89 -53.19
N THR A 370 20.87 36.98 -53.59
CA THR A 370 20.81 36.47 -54.97
C THR A 370 20.51 37.60 -55.97
N ARG A 371 19.59 38.51 -55.66
CA ARG A 371 19.36 39.72 -56.48
C ARG A 371 20.60 40.60 -56.60
N LYS A 372 21.33 40.83 -55.51
CA LYS A 372 22.59 41.61 -55.53
C LYS A 372 23.66 40.92 -56.37
N LEU A 373 23.80 39.60 -56.26
CA LEU A 373 24.72 38.82 -57.09
C LEU A 373 24.37 38.94 -58.58
N GLU A 374 23.08 38.78 -58.93
CA GLU A 374 22.61 38.98 -60.30
C GLU A 374 22.91 40.40 -60.81
N GLN A 375 22.73 41.43 -59.97
CA GLN A 375 23.08 42.81 -60.33
C GLN A 375 24.58 42.98 -60.58
N VAL A 376 25.43 42.44 -59.70
CA VAL A 376 26.89 42.51 -59.85
C VAL A 376 27.35 41.74 -61.09
N GLU A 377 26.75 40.59 -61.40
CA GLU A 377 27.02 39.88 -62.64
C GLU A 377 26.61 40.68 -63.88
N GLN A 378 25.46 41.36 -63.84
CA GLN A 378 25.03 42.25 -64.92
C GLN A 378 26.01 43.41 -65.12
N GLU A 379 26.44 44.06 -64.04
CA GLU A 379 27.45 45.12 -64.08
C GLU A 379 28.79 44.60 -64.64
N GLN A 380 29.21 43.39 -64.24
CA GLN A 380 30.42 42.75 -64.78
C GLN A 380 30.27 42.47 -66.28
N ARG A 381 29.11 42.02 -66.75
CA ARG A 381 28.82 41.83 -68.19
C ARG A 381 28.91 43.16 -68.93
N GLN A 382 28.32 44.23 -68.41
CA GLN A 382 28.42 45.58 -69.01
C GLN A 382 29.88 46.08 -69.06
N VAL A 383 30.67 45.86 -68.01
CA VAL A 383 32.10 46.21 -67.99
C VAL A 383 32.86 45.40 -69.07
N ARG A 384 32.57 44.11 -69.23
CA ARG A 384 33.18 43.28 -70.29
C ARG A 384 32.77 43.74 -71.69
N GLU A 385 31.50 44.03 -71.90
CA GLU A 385 30.98 44.51 -73.19
C GLU A 385 31.58 45.87 -73.56
N THR A 386 31.69 46.80 -72.61
CA THR A 386 32.33 48.10 -72.84
C THR A 386 33.83 47.95 -73.10
N ALA A 387 34.53 47.06 -72.39
CA ALA A 387 35.93 46.74 -72.67
C ALA A 387 36.11 46.12 -74.08
N LEU A 388 35.24 45.19 -74.48
CA LEU A 388 35.25 44.60 -75.83
C LEU A 388 34.93 45.63 -76.90
N ALA A 389 33.98 46.53 -76.67
CA ALA A 389 33.66 47.61 -77.59
C ALA A 389 34.85 48.58 -77.77
N GLN A 390 35.54 48.91 -76.68
CA GLN A 390 36.77 49.70 -76.73
C GLN A 390 37.90 48.97 -77.47
N ALA A 391 38.09 47.67 -77.25
CA ALA A 391 39.06 46.86 -77.98
C ALA A 391 38.74 46.79 -79.48
N ARG A 392 37.46 46.64 -79.86
CA ARG A 392 37.02 46.71 -81.27
C ARG A 392 37.32 48.07 -81.90
N GLN A 393 37.05 49.17 -81.17
CA GLN A 393 37.40 50.52 -81.63
C GLN A 393 38.92 50.67 -81.83
N GLN A 394 39.75 50.10 -80.95
CA GLN A 394 41.21 50.10 -81.13
C GLN A 394 41.64 49.40 -82.42
N VAL A 395 41.11 48.20 -82.69
CA VAL A 395 41.42 47.44 -83.91
C VAL A 395 41.02 48.22 -85.16
N VAL A 396 39.83 48.84 -85.17
CA VAL A 396 39.38 49.68 -86.31
C VAL A 396 40.30 50.88 -86.50
N LEU A 397 40.72 51.54 -85.41
CA LEU A 397 41.67 52.65 -85.49
C LEU A 397 43.03 52.20 -86.02
N GLU A 398 43.51 51.00 -85.65
CA GLU A 398 44.75 50.42 -86.20
C GLU A 398 44.64 50.05 -87.68
N GLN A 399 43.50 49.54 -88.12
CA GLN A 399 43.21 49.29 -89.54
C GLN A 399 43.12 50.58 -90.35
N LEU A 400 42.57 51.66 -89.79
CA LEU A 400 42.57 52.98 -90.44
C LEU A 400 43.97 53.60 -90.46
N ARG A 401 44.80 53.38 -89.43
CA ARG A 401 46.21 53.81 -89.39
C ARG A 401 47.03 53.18 -90.51
N THR A 402 46.93 51.87 -90.71
CA THR A 402 47.67 51.15 -91.77
C THR A 402 47.31 51.70 -93.15
N LYS A 403 46.02 51.88 -93.44
CA LYS A 403 45.54 52.49 -94.69
C LYS A 403 46.02 53.93 -94.90
N LEU A 404 45.96 54.77 -93.86
CA LEU A 404 46.41 56.18 -93.94
C LEU A 404 47.93 56.33 -94.14
N VAL A 405 48.73 55.36 -93.68
CA VAL A 405 50.17 55.31 -93.95
C VAL A 405 50.44 54.88 -95.39
N GLU A 406 49.70 53.90 -95.89
CA GLU A 406 49.81 53.40 -97.27
C GLU A 406 49.41 54.44 -98.32
N GLU A 407 48.42 55.29 -98.04
CA GLU A 407 47.88 56.29 -98.99
C GLU A 407 48.56 57.67 -98.92
N SER A 408 49.59 57.85 -98.09
CA SER A 408 50.17 59.17 -97.79
C SER A 408 51.33 59.54 -98.75
N GLU A 409 51.16 60.58 -99.56
CA GLU A 409 52.20 61.10 -100.50
C GLU A 409 53.45 61.68 -99.82
N ASN A 410 53.42 61.93 -98.50
CA ASN A 410 54.57 62.43 -97.74
C ASN A 410 54.72 61.71 -96.39
N PRO A 411 55.48 60.60 -96.34
CA PRO A 411 55.50 59.65 -95.24
C PRO A 411 56.04 60.24 -93.92
N LEU A 412 56.82 61.31 -93.97
CA LEU A 412 57.39 61.94 -92.77
C LEU A 412 56.39 62.82 -92.02
N VAL A 413 55.53 63.54 -92.76
CA VAL A 413 54.49 64.40 -92.16
C VAL A 413 53.34 63.58 -91.60
N SER A 414 52.95 62.51 -92.31
CA SER A 414 51.97 61.53 -91.82
C SER A 414 52.50 60.81 -90.57
N LYS A 415 53.76 60.37 -90.56
CA LYS A 415 54.39 59.77 -89.37
C LYS A 415 54.33 60.67 -88.14
N TYR A 416 54.67 61.96 -88.26
CA TYR A 416 54.62 62.88 -87.11
C TYR A 416 53.19 63.13 -86.62
N ARG A 417 52.21 63.26 -87.53
CA ARG A 417 50.80 63.38 -87.14
C ARG A 417 50.31 62.12 -86.45
N ILE A 418 50.67 60.94 -86.97
CA ILE A 418 50.37 59.64 -86.38
C ILE A 418 50.94 59.54 -84.97
N GLU A 419 52.22 59.86 -84.75
CA GLU A 419 52.82 59.84 -83.40
C GLU A 419 52.10 60.78 -82.42
N ARG A 420 51.65 61.96 -82.88
CA ARG A 420 50.88 62.88 -82.03
C ARG A 420 49.50 62.32 -81.69
N TYR A 421 48.85 61.64 -82.63
CA TYR A 421 47.59 60.96 -82.39
C TYR A 421 47.78 59.72 -81.51
N GLU A 422 48.85 58.94 -81.67
CA GLU A 422 49.22 57.82 -80.81
C GLU A 422 49.35 58.26 -79.36
N ARG A 423 50.12 59.31 -79.07
CA ARG A 423 50.25 59.81 -77.69
C ARG A 423 48.92 60.29 -77.10
N ARG A 424 48.00 60.84 -77.91
CA ARG A 424 46.66 61.23 -77.46
C ARG A 424 45.78 60.00 -77.22
N LEU A 425 45.87 59.01 -78.09
CA LEU A 425 45.10 57.78 -78.02
C LEU A 425 45.58 56.93 -76.84
N ASP A 426 46.87 56.76 -76.64
CA ASP A 426 47.46 56.07 -75.49
C ASP A 426 47.06 56.72 -74.16
N ARG A 427 47.01 58.05 -74.10
CA ARG A 427 46.52 58.76 -72.90
C ARG A 427 45.04 58.51 -72.67
N ALA A 428 44.23 58.50 -73.73
CA ALA A 428 42.80 58.21 -73.63
C ALA A 428 42.56 56.74 -73.24
N LEU A 429 43.33 55.81 -73.81
CA LEU A 429 43.30 54.39 -73.50
C LEU A 429 43.73 54.13 -72.07
N ARG A 430 44.90 54.60 -71.63
CA ARG A 430 45.33 54.46 -70.23
C ARG A 430 44.30 54.99 -69.24
N LYS A 431 43.61 56.10 -69.56
CA LYS A 431 42.51 56.62 -68.74
C LYS A 431 41.28 55.70 -68.76
N ALA A 432 40.93 55.12 -69.91
CA ALA A 432 39.84 54.17 -70.03
C ALA A 432 40.14 52.84 -69.33
N THR A 433 41.34 52.28 -69.52
CA THR A 433 41.82 51.07 -68.85
C THR A 433 41.86 51.28 -67.34
N ALA A 434 42.43 52.39 -66.85
CA ALA A 434 42.46 52.67 -65.41
C ALA A 434 41.04 52.83 -64.80
N ARG A 435 40.07 53.36 -65.56
CA ARG A 435 38.66 53.42 -65.13
C ARG A 435 37.99 52.05 -65.12
N LEU A 436 38.29 51.21 -66.11
CA LEU A 436 37.79 49.83 -66.17
C LEU A 436 38.42 48.97 -65.06
N ASP A 437 39.71 49.11 -64.82
CA ASP A 437 40.44 48.41 -63.75
C ASP A 437 39.92 48.84 -62.38
N GLY A 438 39.67 50.13 -62.16
CA GLY A 438 39.04 50.65 -60.94
C GLY A 438 37.65 50.06 -60.70
N ARG A 439 36.78 50.07 -61.71
CA ARG A 439 35.46 49.44 -61.62
C ARG A 439 35.53 47.93 -61.44
N HIS A 440 36.50 47.26 -62.07
CA HIS A 440 36.69 45.82 -61.92
C HIS A 440 37.14 45.47 -60.49
N GLN A 441 38.04 46.27 -59.90
CA GLN A 441 38.45 46.13 -58.51
C GLN A 441 37.29 46.40 -57.54
N GLU A 442 36.46 47.40 -57.79
CA GLU A 442 35.22 47.66 -57.03
C GLU A 442 34.28 46.45 -57.07
N VAL A 443 34.02 45.89 -58.26
CA VAL A 443 33.19 44.69 -58.42
C VAL A 443 33.78 43.47 -57.72
N LEU A 444 35.11 43.27 -57.78
CA LEU A 444 35.78 42.17 -57.08
C LEU A 444 35.71 42.33 -55.56
N SER A 445 35.88 43.55 -55.04
CA SER A 445 35.72 43.86 -53.61
C SER A 445 34.30 43.56 -53.14
N MET A 446 33.29 44.01 -53.89
CA MET A 446 31.89 43.69 -53.59
C MET A 446 31.67 42.18 -53.59
N LEU A 447 32.13 41.44 -54.63
CA LEU A 447 31.98 39.98 -54.66
C LEU A 447 32.65 39.28 -53.48
N GLN A 448 33.79 39.78 -53.01
CA GLN A 448 34.46 39.23 -51.85
C GLN A 448 33.66 39.48 -50.57
N GLU A 449 33.17 40.71 -50.35
CA GLU A 449 32.30 41.05 -49.22
C GLU A 449 31.02 40.21 -49.23
N LEU A 450 30.42 39.96 -50.41
CA LEU A 450 29.22 39.14 -50.51
C LEU A 450 29.53 37.66 -50.17
N ARG A 451 30.67 37.12 -50.59
CA ARG A 451 31.09 35.74 -50.24
C ARG A 451 31.39 35.58 -48.76
N GLU A 452 32.04 36.56 -48.14
CA GLU A 452 32.31 36.55 -46.70
C GLU A 452 31.01 36.61 -45.89
N ALA A 453 30.03 37.41 -46.36
CA ALA A 453 28.71 37.46 -45.75
C ALA A 453 27.91 36.16 -45.94
N GLU A 454 27.98 35.54 -47.12
CA GLU A 454 27.37 34.23 -47.41
C GLU A 454 27.93 33.15 -46.48
N ALA A 455 29.26 33.02 -46.40
CA ALA A 455 29.91 32.08 -45.50
C ALA A 455 29.53 32.31 -44.03
N GLY A 456 29.50 33.57 -43.58
CA GLY A 456 29.06 33.91 -42.23
C GLY A 456 27.59 33.59 -41.94
N MET A 457 26.72 33.61 -42.96
CA MET A 457 25.32 33.22 -42.84
C MET A 457 25.14 31.71 -42.84
N GLU A 458 25.89 30.97 -43.66
CA GLU A 458 25.92 29.51 -43.64
C GLU A 458 26.38 28.97 -42.28
N GLU A 459 27.44 29.54 -41.71
CA GLU A 459 27.90 29.18 -40.36
C GLU A 459 26.82 29.42 -39.29
N ARG A 460 26.13 30.57 -39.34
CA ARG A 460 25.02 30.87 -38.42
C ARG A 460 23.85 29.90 -38.60
N TYR A 461 23.52 29.55 -39.84
CA TYR A 461 22.46 28.61 -40.16
C TYR A 461 22.79 27.20 -39.64
N HIS A 462 24.01 26.72 -39.86
CA HIS A 462 24.49 25.45 -39.32
C HIS A 462 24.51 25.43 -37.79
N TYR A 463 24.92 26.53 -37.15
CA TYR A 463 24.85 26.64 -35.70
C TYR A 463 23.41 26.54 -35.17
N LEU A 464 22.46 27.26 -35.78
CA LEU A 464 21.04 27.20 -35.40
C LEU A 464 20.42 25.82 -35.64
N LEU A 465 20.79 25.15 -36.74
CA LEU A 465 20.38 23.77 -37.01
C LEU A 465 20.92 22.81 -35.96
N ALA A 466 22.21 22.89 -35.63
CA ALA A 466 22.82 22.02 -34.62
C ALA A 466 22.21 22.24 -33.22
N ASP A 467 21.90 23.48 -32.84
CA ASP A 467 21.23 23.79 -31.57
C ASP A 467 19.78 23.27 -31.56
N ALA A 468 19.08 23.37 -32.69
CA ALA A 468 17.74 22.81 -32.85
C ALA A 468 17.73 21.26 -32.82
N GLU A 469 18.67 20.60 -33.51
CA GLU A 469 18.85 19.15 -33.48
C GLU A 469 19.14 18.67 -32.06
N LYS A 470 20.04 19.35 -31.35
CA LYS A 470 20.34 19.05 -29.95
C LYS A 470 19.11 19.21 -29.05
N ALA A 471 18.34 20.28 -29.23
CA ALA A 471 17.10 20.48 -28.49
C ALA A 471 16.06 19.39 -28.78
N LEU A 472 15.96 18.94 -30.03
CA LEU A 472 15.07 17.84 -30.43
C LEU A 472 15.53 16.50 -29.85
N THR A 473 16.83 16.20 -29.83
CA THR A 473 17.35 14.98 -29.19
C THR A 473 17.10 14.98 -27.69
N GLU A 474 17.33 16.11 -27.01
CA GLU A 474 17.03 16.23 -25.56
C GLU A 474 15.52 16.08 -25.27
N LEU A 475 14.66 16.53 -26.19
CA LEU A 475 13.21 16.33 -26.07
C LEU A 475 12.82 14.87 -26.30
N ALA A 476 13.38 14.21 -27.31
CA ALA A 476 13.13 12.80 -27.58
C ALA A 476 13.55 11.90 -26.41
N GLU A 477 14.72 12.16 -25.80
CA GLU A 477 15.18 11.45 -24.60
C GLU A 477 14.24 11.65 -23.41
N ARG A 478 13.71 12.88 -23.21
CA ARG A 478 12.73 13.16 -22.15
C ARG A 478 11.39 12.46 -22.41
N GLU A 479 10.94 12.38 -23.66
CA GLU A 479 9.71 11.65 -24.00
C GLU A 479 9.88 10.15 -23.82
N LEU A 480 11.04 9.58 -24.20
CA LEU A 480 11.36 8.19 -23.93
C LEU A 480 11.29 7.88 -22.43
N HIS A 481 11.92 8.72 -21.59
CA HIS A 481 11.84 8.55 -20.14
C HIS A 481 10.41 8.67 -19.60
N ARG A 482 9.59 9.58 -20.12
CA ARG A 482 8.15 9.66 -19.73
C ARG A 482 7.37 8.41 -20.15
N GLN A 483 7.70 7.81 -21.28
CA GLN A 483 7.08 6.54 -21.72
C GLN A 483 7.50 5.39 -20.81
N GLU A 484 8.77 5.32 -20.43
CA GLU A 484 9.27 4.35 -19.45
C GLU A 484 8.57 4.52 -18.09
N GLU A 485 8.49 5.75 -17.57
CA GLU A 485 7.75 6.06 -16.33
C GLU A 485 6.26 5.71 -16.46
N GLY A 486 5.65 6.00 -17.62
CA GLY A 486 4.27 5.63 -17.91
C GLY A 486 4.04 4.12 -17.90
N SER A 487 4.96 3.35 -18.48
CA SER A 487 4.90 1.88 -18.47
C SER A 487 5.07 1.28 -17.07
N GLN A 488 5.92 1.89 -16.23
CA GLN A 488 6.06 1.50 -14.82
C GLN A 488 4.79 1.81 -14.02
N LEU A 489 4.16 2.96 -14.26
CA LEU A 489 2.88 3.31 -13.64
C LEU A 489 1.76 2.36 -14.07
N GLU A 490 1.71 1.98 -15.35
CA GLU A 490 0.73 1.01 -15.86
C GLU A 490 0.94 -0.38 -15.24
N GLN A 491 2.20 -0.83 -15.08
CA GLN A 491 2.51 -2.05 -14.33
C GLN A 491 2.02 -1.99 -12.88
N LEU A 492 2.31 -0.89 -12.17
CA LEU A 492 1.84 -0.69 -10.80
C LEU A 492 0.30 -0.64 -10.70
N GLU A 493 -0.39 -0.03 -11.66
CA GLU A 493 -1.86 -0.01 -11.71
C GLU A 493 -2.42 -1.42 -11.94
N ASN A 494 -1.81 -2.22 -12.83
CA ASN A 494 -2.17 -3.62 -13.05
C ASN A 494 -1.92 -4.48 -11.78
N ASP A 495 -0.81 -4.28 -11.08
CA ASP A 495 -0.50 -4.98 -9.84
C ASP A 495 -1.51 -4.62 -8.73
N LEU A 496 -1.86 -3.34 -8.61
CA LEU A 496 -2.90 -2.88 -7.67
C LEU A 496 -4.28 -3.46 -8.00
N GLU A 497 -4.63 -3.56 -9.28
CA GLU A 497 -5.88 -4.19 -9.72
C GLU A 497 -5.88 -5.69 -9.45
N HIS A 498 -4.75 -6.37 -9.69
CA HIS A 498 -4.56 -7.77 -9.32
C HIS A 498 -4.74 -7.99 -7.80
N HIS A 499 -4.13 -7.14 -6.97
CA HIS A 499 -4.29 -7.18 -5.52
C HIS A 499 -5.74 -6.92 -5.08
N ARG A 500 -6.44 -5.96 -5.69
CA ARG A 500 -7.87 -5.72 -5.40
C ARG A 500 -8.72 -6.95 -5.73
N ASN A 501 -8.47 -7.60 -6.87
CA ASN A 501 -9.17 -8.81 -7.25
C ASN A 501 -8.89 -9.96 -6.28
N LEU A 502 -7.64 -10.12 -5.81
CA LEU A 502 -7.28 -11.09 -4.80
C LEU A 502 -8.00 -10.82 -3.46
N CYS A 503 -8.04 -9.58 -3.00
CA CYS A 503 -8.77 -9.18 -1.79
C CYS A 503 -10.27 -9.47 -1.92
N GLN A 504 -10.90 -9.15 -3.07
CA GLN A 504 -12.31 -9.47 -3.30
C GLN A 504 -12.57 -10.98 -3.32
N GLN A 505 -11.65 -11.79 -3.86
CA GLN A 505 -11.76 -13.26 -3.80
C GLN A 505 -11.67 -13.74 -2.35
N GLN A 506 -10.73 -13.21 -1.56
CA GLN A 506 -10.60 -13.54 -0.15
C GLN A 506 -11.85 -13.16 0.64
N GLU A 507 -12.41 -11.97 0.43
CA GLU A 507 -13.68 -11.55 1.04
C GLU A 507 -14.83 -12.52 0.72
N LYS A 508 -14.95 -12.94 -0.55
CA LYS A 508 -15.94 -13.96 -0.94
C LYS A 508 -15.73 -15.29 -0.23
N THR A 509 -14.48 -15.74 -0.10
CA THR A 509 -14.18 -16.98 0.66
C THR A 509 -14.50 -16.84 2.14
N ILE A 510 -14.20 -15.69 2.75
CA ILE A 510 -14.54 -15.41 4.15
C ILE A 510 -16.05 -15.39 4.33
N GLN A 511 -16.80 -14.74 3.44
CA GLN A 511 -18.27 -14.73 3.47
C GLN A 511 -18.85 -16.15 3.34
N HIS A 512 -18.31 -16.97 2.44
CA HIS A 512 -18.71 -18.38 2.30
C HIS A 512 -18.45 -19.18 3.58
N LEU A 513 -17.25 -19.05 4.17
CA LEU A 513 -16.93 -19.71 5.44
C LEU A 513 -17.85 -19.23 6.57
N HIS A 514 -18.20 -17.95 6.61
CA HIS A 514 -19.14 -17.41 7.60
C HIS A 514 -20.54 -18.05 7.45
N GLN A 515 -21.02 -18.19 6.22
CA GLN A 515 -22.29 -18.87 5.92
C GLN A 515 -22.26 -20.36 6.30
N GLU A 516 -21.14 -21.05 6.09
CA GLU A 516 -20.97 -22.44 6.54
C GLU A 516 -20.95 -22.56 8.06
N ILE A 517 -20.26 -21.66 8.76
CA ILE A 517 -20.26 -21.60 10.24
C ILE A 517 -21.68 -21.37 10.75
N GLU A 518 -22.43 -20.40 10.20
CA GLU A 518 -23.82 -20.18 10.56
C GLU A 518 -24.70 -21.42 10.32
N ARG A 519 -24.49 -22.11 9.19
CA ARG A 519 -25.21 -23.35 8.87
C ARG A 519 -24.92 -24.45 9.89
N ILE A 520 -23.65 -24.64 10.26
CA ILE A 520 -23.23 -25.63 11.27
C ILE A 520 -23.83 -25.26 12.63
N SER A 521 -23.75 -24.00 13.04
CA SER A 521 -24.36 -23.50 14.29
C SER A 521 -25.86 -23.77 14.34
N ARG A 522 -26.60 -23.55 13.24
CA ARG A 522 -28.03 -23.90 13.15
C ARG A 522 -28.28 -25.41 13.28
N LEU A 523 -27.44 -26.24 12.65
CA LEU A 523 -27.55 -27.69 12.76
C LEU A 523 -27.27 -28.18 14.18
N MET A 524 -26.28 -27.60 14.87
CA MET A 524 -25.99 -27.89 16.27
C MET A 524 -27.17 -27.52 17.17
N TYR A 525 -27.73 -26.31 16.99
CA TYR A 525 -28.90 -25.85 17.75
C TYR A 525 -30.12 -26.77 17.56
N LEU A 526 -30.38 -27.23 16.32
CA LEU A 526 -31.43 -28.21 16.02
C LEU A 526 -31.16 -29.58 16.66
N ASN A 527 -29.90 -29.99 16.74
CA ASN A 527 -29.52 -31.26 17.34
C ASN A 527 -29.67 -31.22 18.88
N ASP A 528 -29.31 -30.11 19.50
CA ASP A 528 -29.50 -29.89 20.93
C ASP A 528 -31.00 -29.83 21.29
N ASN A 529 -31.82 -29.14 20.50
CA ASN A 529 -33.28 -29.17 20.67
C ASN A 529 -33.85 -30.59 20.51
N ARG A 530 -33.33 -31.41 19.57
CA ARG A 530 -33.73 -32.82 19.45
C ARG A 530 -33.30 -33.66 20.64
N ARG A 531 -32.15 -33.38 21.24
CA ARG A 531 -31.69 -34.06 22.46
C ARG A 531 -32.56 -33.69 23.66
N GLN A 532 -32.88 -32.40 23.84
CA GLN A 532 -33.79 -31.94 24.89
C GLN A 532 -35.19 -32.55 24.74
N ASN A 533 -35.75 -32.60 23.53
CA ASN A 533 -37.04 -33.24 23.25
C ASN A 533 -37.05 -34.78 23.39
N ARG A 534 -35.88 -35.43 23.45
CA ARG A 534 -35.79 -36.88 23.76
C ARG A 534 -35.61 -37.15 25.24
N ALA A 535 -35.14 -36.17 25.99
CA ALA A 535 -34.93 -36.25 27.43
C ALA A 535 -36.19 -35.87 28.22
N ALA A 536 -37.02 -34.98 27.65
CA ALA A 536 -38.42 -34.76 28.06
C ALA A 536 -39.31 -35.89 27.50
#